data_AF-A0A3N2KK11-F1
#
_entry.id   AF-A0A3N2KK11-F1
#
_cell.length_a   1.000
_cell.length_b   1.000
_cell.length_c   1.000
_cell.angle_alpha   90.00
_cell.angle_beta   90.00
_cell.angle_gamma   90.00
#
_symmetry.space_group_name_H-M   'P 1'
#
loop_
_entity.id
_entity.type
_entity.pdbx_description
1 polymer ?
#
loop_
_entity_poly.entity_id
_entity_poly.type
_entity_poly.pdbx_seq_one_letter_code
_entity_poly.pdbx_strand_id
1 'polypeptide(L)'
;MADNQPIIHLFANEQFPRRLWIVKDAPYSWIKERFEYIDGRDIDSHSPEDGKAVTYAEVIHKPSQQYGILIVILDNDMTVSDMAHEATHFVLSLYQAIGEEISTQHQEVPAYLIGYATDCLYQVVKDEYRPMFDGSKELQ
;
A
#
# COMPACT_ATOMS: atom_id res chain seq x y z
N MET A 1 26.20 -2.92 8.49
CA MET A 1 24.98 -2.43 7.83
C MET A 1 24.09 -1.95 8.95
N ALA A 2 23.64 -0.70 8.93
CA ALA A 2 22.76 -0.23 10.01
C ALA A 2 21.51 -1.13 10.02
N ASP A 3 21.15 -1.66 11.19
CA ASP A 3 19.89 -2.38 11.43
C ASP A 3 18.74 -1.38 11.21
N ASN A 4 18.40 -1.11 9.95
CA ASN A 4 17.22 -0.32 9.66
C ASN A 4 16.03 -1.25 9.85
N GLN A 5 15.36 -1.12 10.99
CA GLN A 5 14.12 -1.84 11.24
C GLN A 5 13.13 -1.51 10.12
N PRO A 6 12.37 -2.51 9.62
CA PRO A 6 11.34 -2.23 8.63
C PRO A 6 10.32 -1.22 9.17
N ILE A 7 9.78 -0.39 8.28
CA ILE A 7 8.83 0.67 8.60
C ILE A 7 7.56 0.46 7.78
N ILE A 8 6.41 0.71 8.40
CA ILE A 8 5.14 0.87 7.67
C ILE A 8 4.94 2.35 7.39
N HIS A 9 4.84 2.71 6.11
CA HIS A 9 4.41 4.04 5.69
C HIS A 9 2.88 4.04 5.56
N LEU A 10 2.21 4.75 6.46
CA LEU A 10 0.77 5.02 6.39
C LEU A 10 0.55 6.36 5.70
N PHE A 11 -0.14 6.35 4.56
CA PHE A 11 -0.51 7.56 3.83
C PHE A 11 -1.96 7.96 4.08
N ALA A 12 -2.23 9.26 4.23
CA ALA A 12 -3.53 9.80 4.59
C ALA A 12 -4.53 9.76 3.43
N ASN A 13 -5.55 8.92 3.57
CA ASN A 13 -6.65 8.81 2.62
C ASN A 13 -8.00 8.79 3.32
N GLU A 14 -8.22 9.75 4.21
CA GLU A 14 -9.34 9.77 5.15
C GLU A 14 -10.73 9.80 4.48
N GLN A 15 -10.81 10.20 3.22
CA GLN A 15 -12.04 10.19 2.44
C GLN A 15 -12.51 8.76 2.12
N PHE A 16 -11.66 7.75 2.29
CA PHE A 16 -11.96 6.35 1.97
C PHE A 16 -11.87 5.42 3.19
N PRO A 17 -12.67 4.33 3.24
CA PRO A 17 -12.77 3.47 4.41
C PRO A 17 -11.64 2.44 4.55
N ARG A 18 -10.60 2.51 3.71
CA ARG A 18 -9.46 1.59 3.68
C ARG A 18 -8.18 2.41 3.69
N ARG A 19 -7.29 2.17 4.64
CA ARG A 19 -5.97 2.83 4.68
C ARG A 19 -5.07 2.36 3.54
N LEU A 20 -4.11 3.20 3.15
CA LEU A 20 -2.99 2.82 2.29
C LEU A 20 -1.74 2.62 3.15
N TRP A 21 -1.26 1.39 3.22
CA TRP A 21 0.04 1.06 3.81
C TRP A 21 1.02 0.65 2.73
N ILE A 22 2.25 1.13 2.85
CA ILE A 22 3.36 0.73 1.99
C ILE A 22 4.51 0.28 2.88
N VAL A 23 5.07 -0.89 2.60
CA VAL A 23 6.22 -1.47 3.30
C VAL A 23 7.28 -1.82 2.27
N LYS A 24 8.53 -1.49 2.55
CA LYS A 24 9.70 -1.97 1.78
C LYS A 24 10.72 -2.61 2.72
N ASP A 25 11.59 -3.44 2.16
CA ASP A 25 12.73 -4.04 2.87
C ASP A 25 12.35 -4.82 4.16
N ALA A 26 11.15 -5.40 4.20
CA ALA A 26 10.66 -6.14 5.36
C ALA A 26 10.67 -7.66 5.13
N PRO A 27 11.19 -8.46 6.06
CA PRO A 27 11.04 -9.92 5.97
C PRO A 27 9.57 -10.31 6.16
N TYR A 28 9.13 -11.34 5.43
CA TYR A 28 7.74 -11.82 5.48
C TYR A 28 7.23 -12.10 6.92
N SER A 29 8.07 -12.67 7.79
CA SER A 29 7.71 -12.92 9.18
C SER A 29 7.31 -11.64 9.93
N TRP A 30 7.99 -10.52 9.66
CA TRP A 30 7.70 -9.23 10.27
C TRP A 30 6.38 -8.64 9.76
N ILE A 31 6.09 -8.82 8.46
CA ILE A 31 4.84 -8.34 7.85
C ILE A 31 3.66 -9.16 8.39
N LYS A 32 3.78 -10.49 8.41
CA LYS A 32 2.75 -11.41 8.92
C LYS A 32 2.42 -11.18 10.40
N GLU A 33 3.37 -10.74 11.21
CA GLU A 33 3.11 -10.37 12.61
C GLU A 33 2.25 -9.10 12.76
N ARG A 34 2.18 -8.26 11.72
CA ARG A 34 1.51 -6.96 11.73
C ARG A 34 0.24 -6.89 10.88
N PHE A 35 0.11 -7.76 9.89
CA PHE A 35 -1.02 -7.79 8.96
C PHE A 35 -1.61 -9.18 8.81
N GLU A 36 -2.93 -9.24 8.62
CA GLU A 36 -3.69 -10.43 8.25
C GLU A 36 -4.82 -10.04 7.29
N TYR A 37 -5.37 -10.99 6.56
CA TYR A 37 -6.60 -10.77 5.80
C TYR A 37 -7.79 -10.51 6.75
N ILE A 38 -8.81 -9.80 6.25
CA ILE A 38 -10.03 -9.50 7.03
C ILE A 38 -10.78 -10.73 7.55
N ASP A 39 -10.55 -11.90 6.95
CA ASP A 39 -11.14 -13.17 7.36
C ASP A 39 -10.31 -13.91 8.43
N GLY A 40 -9.23 -13.27 8.92
CA GLY A 40 -8.34 -13.81 9.96
C GLY A 40 -7.28 -14.76 9.43
N ARG A 41 -7.16 -14.97 8.11
CA ARG A 41 -6.05 -15.73 7.53
C ARG A 41 -4.78 -14.89 7.48
N ASP A 42 -3.64 -15.55 7.63
CA ASP A 42 -2.35 -14.93 7.35
C ASP A 42 -2.27 -14.48 5.89
N ILE A 43 -1.61 -13.35 5.65
CA ILE A 43 -1.26 -12.91 4.29
C ILE A 43 -0.29 -13.90 3.64
N ASP A 44 -0.36 -14.02 2.31
CA ASP A 44 0.51 -14.93 1.57
C ASP A 44 1.94 -14.39 1.46
N SER A 45 2.93 -15.30 1.45
CA SER A 45 4.33 -14.93 1.24
C SER A 45 4.61 -14.76 -0.25
N HIS A 46 5.29 -13.66 -0.60
CA HIS A 46 5.78 -13.40 -1.95
C HIS A 46 7.27 -13.10 -1.94
N SER A 47 7.93 -13.31 -3.08
CA SER A 47 9.35 -13.03 -3.28
C SER A 47 9.56 -12.18 -4.54
N PRO A 48 10.76 -11.60 -4.74
CA PRO A 48 11.07 -10.83 -5.94
C PRO A 48 10.91 -11.63 -7.26
N GLU A 49 10.80 -12.96 -7.20
CA GLU A 49 10.51 -13.79 -8.38
C GLU A 49 9.04 -13.75 -8.82
N ASP A 50 8.12 -13.33 -7.93
CA ASP A 50 6.70 -13.15 -8.21
C ASP A 50 6.39 -11.78 -8.84
N GLY A 51 7.23 -10.77 -8.55
CA GLY A 51 7.06 -9.40 -9.02
C GLY A 51 7.89 -8.40 -8.21
N LYS A 52 7.86 -7.12 -8.61
CA LYS A 52 8.55 -6.04 -7.89
C LYS A 52 7.81 -5.59 -6.63
N ALA A 53 6.51 -5.81 -6.59
CA ALA A 53 5.66 -5.49 -5.45
C ALA A 53 4.43 -6.41 -5.46
N VAL A 54 3.72 -6.45 -4.33
CA VAL A 54 2.45 -7.15 -4.19
C VAL A 54 1.45 -6.28 -3.44
N THR A 55 0.21 -6.28 -3.90
CA THR A 55 -0.91 -5.56 -3.28
C THR A 55 -1.88 -6.55 -2.61
N TYR A 56 -2.08 -6.40 -1.30
CA TYR A 56 -3.06 -7.14 -0.51
C TYR A 56 -4.29 -6.27 -0.25
N ALA A 57 -5.40 -6.59 -0.92
CA ALA A 57 -6.59 -5.75 -1.05
C ALA A 57 -7.41 -5.56 0.24
N GLU A 58 -7.51 -6.60 1.07
CA GLU A 58 -8.40 -6.62 2.23
C GLU A 58 -7.66 -7.12 3.47
N VAL A 59 -6.88 -6.22 4.07
CA VAL A 59 -6.07 -6.54 5.25
C VAL A 59 -6.46 -5.72 6.47
N ILE A 60 -6.13 -6.26 7.64
CA ILE A 60 -6.20 -5.61 8.95
C ILE A 60 -4.78 -5.38 9.44
N HIS A 61 -4.48 -4.15 9.85
CA HIS A 61 -3.27 -3.87 10.61
C HIS A 61 -3.49 -4.25 12.08
N LYS A 62 -2.98 -5.41 12.50
CA LYS A 62 -3.24 -6.08 13.78
C LYS A 62 -3.11 -5.15 15.01
N PRO A 63 -2.07 -4.31 15.16
CA PRO A 63 -1.97 -3.43 16.32
C PRO A 63 -3.07 -2.36 16.40
N SER A 64 -3.47 -1.80 15.26
CA SER A 64 -4.44 -0.69 15.21
C SER A 64 -5.88 -1.13 14.96
N GLN A 65 -6.08 -2.39 14.53
CA GLN A 65 -7.36 -2.94 14.08
C GLN A 65 -8.02 -2.13 12.94
N GLN A 66 -7.23 -1.35 12.20
CA GLN A 66 -7.71 -0.61 11.04
C GLN A 66 -7.72 -1.51 9.81
N TYR A 67 -8.73 -1.33 8.97
CA TYR A 67 -8.85 -1.95 7.65
C TYR A 67 -8.11 -1.14 6.59
N GLY A 68 -7.51 -1.83 5.63
CA GLY A 68 -6.86 -1.16 4.52
C GLY A 68 -6.32 -2.10 3.47
N ILE A 69 -5.50 -1.51 2.62
CA ILE A 69 -4.80 -2.16 1.52
C ILE A 69 -3.31 -1.98 1.80
N LEU A 70 -2.57 -3.09 1.74
CA LEU A 70 -1.13 -3.11 1.96
C LEU A 70 -0.43 -3.34 0.63
N ILE A 71 0.54 -2.50 0.30
CA ILE A 71 1.49 -2.73 -0.78
C ILE A 71 2.85 -3.06 -0.18
N VAL A 72 3.40 -4.22 -0.52
CA VAL A 72 4.74 -4.63 -0.12
C VAL A 72 5.66 -4.53 -1.33
N ILE A 73 6.72 -3.73 -1.22
CA ILE A 73 7.78 -3.61 -2.22
C ILE A 73 8.78 -4.74 -2.00
N LEU A 74 8.94 -5.59 -3.01
CA LEU A 74 9.81 -6.76 -3.01
C LEU A 74 11.15 -6.45 -3.67
N ASP A 75 11.16 -5.53 -4.64
CA ASP A 75 12.34 -5.02 -5.32
C ASP A 75 12.27 -3.49 -5.41
N ASN A 76 13.30 -2.79 -4.91
CA ASN A 76 13.35 -1.33 -4.90
C ASN A 76 13.67 -0.72 -6.28
N ASP A 77 14.07 -1.50 -7.29
CA ASP A 77 14.25 -1.01 -8.66
C ASP A 77 12.91 -0.86 -9.41
N MET A 78 11.97 -0.12 -8.81
CA MET A 78 10.69 0.22 -9.42
C MET A 78 10.78 1.48 -10.26
N THR A 79 10.31 1.39 -11.50
CA THR A 79 10.05 2.55 -12.34
C THR A 79 8.73 3.22 -11.94
N VAL A 80 8.50 4.46 -12.36
CA VAL A 80 7.20 5.13 -12.17
C VAL A 80 6.05 4.33 -12.80
N SER A 81 6.32 3.61 -13.90
CA SER A 81 5.33 2.72 -14.51
C SER A 81 4.97 1.54 -13.63
N ASP A 82 5.95 0.94 -12.94
CA ASP A 82 5.71 -0.15 -11.99
C ASP A 82 4.89 0.36 -10.79
N MET A 83 5.20 1.56 -10.30
CA MET A 83 4.45 2.19 -9.20
C MET A 83 3.00 2.50 -9.61
N ALA A 84 2.78 2.98 -10.84
CA ALA A 84 1.43 3.24 -11.36
C ALA A 84 0.61 1.95 -11.53
N HIS A 85 1.27 0.83 -11.85
CA HIS A 85 0.64 -0.49 -11.90
C HIS A 85 0.09 -0.91 -10.52
N GLU A 86 0.92 -0.85 -9.47
CA GLU A 86 0.49 -1.18 -8.11
C GLU A 86 -0.54 -0.20 -7.56
N ALA A 87 -0.39 1.10 -7.86
CA ALA A 87 -1.39 2.10 -7.54
C ALA A 87 -2.75 1.76 -8.16
N THR A 88 -2.78 1.16 -9.35
CA THR A 88 -4.02 0.70 -9.99
C THR A 88 -4.66 -0.44 -9.20
N HIS A 89 -3.90 -1.43 -8.73
CA HIS A 89 -4.43 -2.50 -7.86
C HIS A 89 -5.00 -1.96 -6.56
N PHE A 90 -4.33 -0.96 -5.95
CA PHE A 90 -4.86 -0.26 -4.79
C PHE A 90 -6.21 0.40 -5.08
N VAL A 91 -6.33 1.16 -6.16
CA VAL A 91 -7.59 1.85 -6.50
C VAL A 91 -8.71 0.85 -6.80
N LEU A 92 -8.43 -0.22 -7.54
CA LEU A 92 -9.41 -1.27 -7.80
C LEU A 92 -9.89 -1.94 -6.50
N SER A 93 -8.96 -2.24 -5.58
CA SER A 93 -9.28 -2.80 -4.26
C SER A 93 -10.13 -1.85 -3.43
N LEU A 94 -9.86 -0.54 -3.52
CA LEU A 94 -10.63 0.50 -2.84
C LEU A 94 -12.06 0.57 -3.35
N TYR A 95 -12.24 0.54 -4.67
CA TYR A 95 -13.54 0.54 -5.35
C TYR A 95 -14.35 -0.71 -4.98
N GLN A 96 -13.72 -1.88 -5.01
CA GLN A 96 -14.32 -3.12 -4.54
C GLN A 96 -14.79 -3.01 -3.08
N ALA A 97 -13.97 -2.44 -2.20
CA ALA A 97 -14.30 -2.29 -0.78
C ALA A 97 -15.49 -1.35 -0.50
N ILE A 98 -15.78 -0.41 -1.40
CA ILE A 98 -16.94 0.49 -1.29
C ILE A 98 -18.15 0.02 -2.12
N GLY A 99 -18.02 -1.10 -2.84
CA GLY A 99 -19.09 -1.64 -3.69
C GLY A 99 -19.32 -0.85 -4.98
N GLU A 100 -18.29 -0.16 -5.48
CA GLU A 100 -18.34 0.64 -6.71
C GLU A 100 -17.45 0.04 -7.81
N GLU A 101 -17.76 0.37 -9.07
CA GLU A 101 -16.95 0.01 -10.23
C GLU A 101 -16.41 1.25 -10.94
N ILE A 102 -15.26 1.12 -11.61
CA ILE A 102 -14.72 2.21 -12.42
C ILE A 102 -15.59 2.36 -13.69
N SER A 103 -16.14 3.56 -13.86
CA SER A 103 -16.93 3.92 -15.03
C SER A 103 -16.14 4.84 -15.96
N THR A 104 -16.27 4.60 -17.27
CA THR A 104 -15.74 5.51 -18.31
C THR A 104 -16.41 6.89 -18.29
N GLN A 105 -17.53 7.05 -17.57
CA GLN A 105 -18.22 8.32 -17.38
C GLN A 105 -17.78 9.05 -16.09
N HIS A 106 -17.09 8.37 -15.17
CA HIS A 106 -16.69 8.88 -13.87
C HIS A 106 -15.20 8.56 -13.59
N GLN A 107 -14.35 8.94 -14.53
CA GLN A 107 -12.92 8.59 -14.57
C GLN A 107 -11.99 9.52 -13.78
N GLU A 108 -12.46 10.69 -13.33
CA GLU A 108 -11.62 11.67 -12.62
C GLU A 108 -11.14 11.16 -11.26
N VAL A 109 -12.07 10.67 -10.43
CA VAL A 109 -11.74 10.13 -9.10
C VAL A 109 -10.69 9.01 -9.15
N PRO A 110 -10.85 7.96 -9.98
CA PRO A 110 -9.83 6.92 -10.06
C PRO A 110 -8.51 7.44 -10.65
N ALA A 111 -8.54 8.38 -11.60
CA ALA A 111 -7.32 8.98 -12.15
C ALA A 111 -6.51 9.74 -11.07
N TYR A 112 -7.17 10.56 -10.25
CA TYR A 112 -6.52 11.26 -9.14
C TYR A 112 -6.01 10.29 -8.07
N LEU A 113 -6.77 9.23 -7.76
CA LEU A 113 -6.35 8.23 -6.78
C LEU A 113 -5.13 7.43 -7.24
N ILE A 114 -5.07 7.06 -8.52
CA ILE A 114 -3.90 6.39 -9.10
C ILE A 114 -2.70 7.33 -9.01
N GLY A 115 -2.84 8.60 -9.39
CA GLY A 115 -1.77 9.59 -9.27
C GLY A 115 -1.28 9.77 -7.83
N TYR A 116 -2.22 9.86 -6.88
CA TYR A 116 -1.92 9.95 -5.45
C TYR A 116 -1.16 8.72 -4.93
N ALA A 117 -1.66 7.51 -5.19
CA ALA A 117 -1.00 6.28 -4.72
C ALA A 117 0.35 6.04 -5.42
N THR A 118 0.48 6.42 -6.69
CA THR A 118 1.75 6.40 -7.43
C THR A 118 2.77 7.31 -6.76
N ASP A 119 2.35 8.52 -6.35
CA ASP A 119 3.22 9.45 -5.63
C ASP A 119 3.63 8.89 -4.27
N CYS A 120 2.72 8.28 -3.52
CA CYS A 120 3.03 7.62 -2.25
C CYS A 120 4.10 6.52 -2.42
N LEU A 121 3.94 5.66 -3.43
CA LEU A 121 4.93 4.64 -3.79
C LEU A 121 6.27 5.28 -4.18
N TYR A 122 6.26 6.35 -4.98
CA TYR A 122 7.48 7.06 -5.36
C TYR A 122 8.23 7.59 -4.14
N GLN A 123 7.53 8.22 -3.19
CA GLN A 123 8.12 8.72 -1.95
C GLN A 123 8.83 7.60 -1.16
N VAL A 124 8.19 6.42 -1.04
CA VAL A 124 8.76 5.26 -0.33
C VAL A 124 9.92 4.63 -1.11
N VAL A 125 9.80 4.44 -2.42
CA VAL A 125 10.87 3.83 -3.24
C VAL A 125 12.11 4.72 -3.28
N LYS A 126 11.94 6.05 -3.33
CA LYS A 126 13.04 7.01 -3.45
C LYS A 126 13.55 7.58 -2.14
N ASP A 127 12.88 7.28 -1.01
CA ASP A 127 13.14 7.93 0.28
C ASP A 127 13.02 9.46 0.20
N GLU A 128 12.10 9.95 -0.64
CA GLU A 128 11.88 11.37 -0.92
C GLU A 128 10.47 11.79 -0.46
N TYR A 129 10.32 12.07 0.83
CA TYR A 129 9.01 12.35 1.44
C TYR A 129 8.59 13.81 1.31
N ARG A 130 7.32 14.03 0.95
CA ARG A 130 6.69 15.34 1.08
C ARG A 130 6.35 15.60 2.55
N PRO A 131 6.22 16.87 2.97
CA PRO A 131 5.77 17.18 4.32
C PRO A 131 4.41 16.54 4.64
N MET A 132 4.38 15.66 5.64
CA MET A 132 3.19 14.91 6.07
C MET A 132 2.29 15.76 6.98
N PHE A 133 1.54 16.72 6.40
CA PHE A 133 0.59 17.55 7.15
C PHE A 133 -0.84 17.02 7.16
N ASP A 134 -1.07 15.90 6.48
CA ASP A 134 -2.39 15.33 6.20
C ASP A 134 -2.76 14.12 7.08
N GLY A 135 -1.90 13.75 8.03
CA GLY A 135 -2.07 12.57 8.89
C GLY A 135 -1.25 11.35 8.44
N SER A 136 -0.49 11.45 7.35
CA SER A 136 0.49 10.46 6.95
C SER A 136 1.59 10.33 8.02
N LYS A 137 2.11 9.11 8.22
CA LYS A 137 3.11 8.82 9.25
C LYS A 137 3.81 7.49 9.03
N GLU A 138 4.99 7.37 9.62
CA GLU A 138 5.72 6.12 9.76
C GLU A 138 5.32 5.40 11.05
N LEU A 139 5.13 4.08 10.97
CA LEU A 139 4.85 3.21 12.11
C LEU A 139 5.96 2.14 12.21
N GLN A 140 6.38 1.82 13.45
CA GLN A 140 7.38 0.80 13.78
C GLN A 140 6.71 -0.46 14.35
#